data_AF-A0A179BGP6-F1
#
_entry.id   AF-A0A179BGP6-F1
#
_cell.length_a   1.000
_cell.length_b   1.000
_cell.length_c   1.000
_cell.angle_alpha   90.00
_cell.angle_beta   90.00
_cell.angle_gamma   90.00
#
_symmetry.space_group_name_H-M   'P 1'
#
loop_
_entity.id
_entity.type
_entity.pdbx_description
1 polymer ?
#
loop_
_entity_poly.entity_id
_entity_poly.type
_entity_poly.pdbx_seq_one_letter_code
_entity_poly.pdbx_strand_id
1 'polypeptide(L)' 'MPTQLDALSAGAALRIHFFRDDILMETQLTSAPPPPDTAWLELLEDADEVVLARRRAWLEA' A
#
# COMPACT_ATOMS: atom_id res chain seq x y z
N MET A 1 9.81 3.97 -15.38
CA MET A 1 10.98 4.04 -14.48
C MET A 1 10.45 3.75 -13.09
N PRO A 2 10.89 2.69 -12.38
CA PRO A 2 10.51 2.52 -10.99
C PRO A 2 10.90 3.77 -10.22
N THR A 3 9.98 4.28 -9.40
CA THR A 3 10.23 5.46 -8.60
C THR A 3 11.31 5.15 -7.57
N GLN A 4 12.19 6.11 -7.28
CA GLN A 4 13.32 5.93 -6.36
C GLN A 4 12.91 5.41 -4.96
N LEU A 5 11.63 5.54 -4.59
CA LEU A 5 11.03 5.01 -3.37
C LEU A 5 10.89 3.48 -3.37
N ASP A 6 10.65 2.85 -4.52
CA ASP A 6 10.44 1.39 -4.63
C ASP A 6 11.71 0.59 -4.32
N ALA A 7 12.88 1.24 -4.43
CA ALA A 7 14.18 0.65 -4.13
C ALA A 7 14.56 0.75 -2.64
N LEU A 8 13.75 1.40 -1.79
CA LEU A 8 14.08 1.63 -0.39
C LEU A 8 13.53 0.50 0.49
N SER A 9 14.40 -0.12 1.26
CA SER A 9 13.98 -1.14 2.24
C SER A 9 13.25 -0.50 3.41
N ALA A 10 12.24 -1.20 3.96
CA ALA A 10 11.66 -0.85 5.25
C ALA A 10 12.73 -0.94 6.35
N GLY A 11 12.72 0.00 7.29
CA GLY A 11 13.71 0.13 8.36
C GLY A 11 15.00 0.83 7.95
N ALA A 12 15.13 1.28 6.69
CA ALA A 12 16.30 2.02 6.24
C ALA A 12 16.34 3.41 6.88
N ALA A 13 17.51 3.79 7.40
CA ALA A 13 17.78 5.16 7.81
C ALA A 13 18.11 5.99 6.58
N LEU A 14 17.25 6.96 6.27
CA LEU A 14 17.31 7.78 5.08
C LEU A 14 17.59 9.22 5.46
N ARG A 15 18.40 9.87 4.63
CA ARG A 15 18.63 11.30 4.68
C ARG A 15 17.83 11.93 3.55
N ILE A 16 16.89 12.79 3.92
CA ILE A 16 16.01 13.44 2.96
C ILE A 16 16.30 14.93 2.95
N HIS A 17 16.29 15.49 1.75
CA HIS A 17 16.31 16.92 1.53
C HIS A 17 14.90 17.33 1.12
N PHE A 18 14.38 18.39 1.72
CA PHE A 18 13.04 18.89 1.42
C PHE A 18 13.03 20.41 1.56
N PHE A 19 12.14 21.06 0.81
CA PHE A 19 11.91 22.48 0.96
C PHE A 19 10.75 22.71 1.92
N ARG A 20 10.89 23.74 2.75
CA ARG A 20 9.77 24.34 3.48
C ARG A 20 9.80 25.83 3.19
N ASP A 21 8.71 26.34 2.63
CA ASP A 21 8.69 27.62 1.93
C ASP A 21 9.80 27.61 0.85
N ASP A 22 10.78 28.52 0.93
CA ASP A 22 11.93 28.58 0.03
C ASP A 22 13.25 28.14 0.70
N ILE A 23 13.17 27.50 1.87
CA ILE A 23 14.35 27.07 2.63
C ILE A 23 14.60 25.58 2.37
N LEU A 24 15.78 25.26 1.84
CA LEU A 24 16.25 23.88 1.73
C LEU A 24 16.63 23.36 3.12
N MET A 25 15.98 22.27 3.53
CA MET A 25 16.19 21.59 4.80
C MET A 25 16.66 20.16 4.57
N GLU A 26 17.29 19.59 5.59
CA GLU A 26 17.72 18.21 5.64
C GLU A 26 17.23 17.57 6.95
N THR A 27 16.82 16.30 6.89
CA THR A 27 16.55 15.51 8.10
C THR A 27 16.88 14.03 7.90
N GLN A 28 16.98 13.30 9.00
CA GLN A 28 17.05 11.85 9.02
C GLN A 28 15.68 11.25 9.38
N LEU A 29 15.26 10.26 8.61
CA LEU A 29 14.03 9.51 8.84
C LEU A 29 14.30 8.02 8.66
N THR A 30 13.72 7.19 9.53
CA THR A 30 13.72 5.74 9.36
C THR A 30 12.44 5.35 8.64
N SER A 31 12.55 4.68 7.50
CA SER A 31 11.37 4.18 6.78
C SER A 31 10.64 3.14 7.64
N ALA A 32 9.33 3.31 7.80
CA ALA A 32 8.48 2.28 8.36
C ALA A 32 7.96 1.38 7.22
N PRO A 33 7.57 0.13 7.51
CA PRO A 33 6.78 -0.64 6.55
C PRO A 33 5.48 0.13 6.22
N PRO A 34 5.01 0.07 4.96
CA PRO A 34 3.74 0.69 4.59
C PRO A 34 2.59 0.07 5.40
N PRO A 35 1.60 0.87 5.83
CA PRO A 35 0.43 0.35 6.51
C PRO A 35 -0.37 -0.58 5.58
N PRO A 36 -1.01 -1.64 6.11
CA PRO A 36 -1.89 -2.52 5.33
C PRO A 36 -3.29 -1.89 5.20
N ASP A 37 -3.36 -0.67 4.68
CA ASP A 37 -4.60 0.13 4.56
C ASP A 37 -5.30 -0.05 3.20
N THR A 38 -4.70 -0.83 2.30
CA THR A 38 -5.23 -1.15 0.99
C THR A 38 -5.65 -2.61 0.93
N ALA A 39 -6.92 -2.86 0.62
CA ALA A 39 -7.45 -4.20 0.39
C ALA A 39 -7.70 -4.42 -1.11
N TRP A 40 -7.26 -5.56 -1.62
CA TRP A 40 -7.55 -6.02 -2.97
C TRP A 40 -8.62 -7.11 -2.90
N LEU A 41 -9.65 -6.99 -3.73
CA LEU A 41 -10.68 -8.02 -3.88
C LEU A 41 -10.32 -8.88 -5.08
N GLU A 42 -10.17 -10.17 -4.84
CA GLU A 42 -9.89 -11.15 -5.89
C GLU A 42 -11.10 -12.07 -6.08
N LEU A 43 -11.37 -12.39 -7.34
CA LEU A 43 -12.37 -13.39 -7.68
C LEU A 43 -11.76 -14.78 -7.46
N LEU A 44 -12.23 -15.49 -6.45
CA LEU A 44 -11.89 -16.91 -6.27
C LEU A 44 -12.67 -17.74 -7.29
N GLU A 45 -11.97 -18.41 -8.21
CA GLU A 45 -12.57 -19.25 -9.26
C GLU A 45 -13.22 -20.51 -8.70
N ASP A 46 -12.60 -21.14 -7.70
CA ASP A 46 -13.06 -22.40 -7.09
C ASP A 46 -13.86 -22.18 -5.79
N ALA A 47 -14.74 -21.18 -5.78
CA ALA A 47 -15.63 -20.97 -4.63
C ALA A 47 -16.74 -22.04 -4.61
N ASP A 48 -16.91 -22.71 -3.48
CA ASP A 48 -18.02 -23.66 -3.23
C ASP A 48 -19.37 -23.02 -3.57
N GLU A 49 -20.30 -23.82 -4.11
CA GLU A 49 -21.67 -23.43 -4.42
C GLU A 49 -22.37 -22.70 -3.26
N VAL A 50 -22.11 -23.10 -2.01
CA VAL A 50 -22.67 -22.43 -0.82
C VAL A 50 -22.15 -20.99 -0.69
N VAL A 51 -20.88 -20.76 -0.99
CA VAL A 51 -20.25 -19.43 -0.95
C VAL A 51 -20.77 -18.57 -2.10
N LEU A 52 -20.90 -19.15 -3.30
CA LEU A 52 -21.44 -18.45 -4.47
C LEU A 52 -22.89 -18.02 -4.26
N ALA A 53 -23.73 -18.87 -3.67
CA ALA A 53 -25.13 -18.54 -3.36
C ALA A 53 -25.23 -17.33 -2.40
N ARG A 54 -24.39 -17.29 -1.35
CA ARG A 54 -24.32 -16.16 -0.41
C ARG A 54 -23.85 -14.87 -1.10
N ARG A 55 -22.86 -14.95 -1.99
CA ARG A 55 -22.37 -13.79 -2.77
C ARG A 55 -23.47 -13.22 -3.66
N ARG A 56 -24.17 -14.05 -4.43
CA ARG A 56 -25.28 -13.61 -5.29
C ARG A 56 -26.38 -12.93 -4.48
N ALA A 57 -26.80 -13.55 -3.38
CA ALA A 57 -27.80 -12.97 -2.48
C ALA A 57 -27.40 -11.60 -1.89
N TRP A 58 -26.09 -11.33 -1.78
CA TRP A 58 -25.57 -10.08 -1.22
C TRP A 58 -25.26 -9.01 -2.28
N LEU A 59 -24.70 -9.39 -3.42
CA LEU A 59 -24.18 -8.48 -4.44
C LEU A 59 -25.17 -8.19 -5.59
N GLU A 60 -26.11 -9.10 -5.86
CA GLU A 60 -27.07 -8.99 -6.97
C GLU A 60 -28.48 -8.56 -6.50
N ALA A 61 -28.60 -8.10 -5.25
CA ALA A 61 -29.86 -7.66 -4.64
C ALA A 61 -30.33 -6.28 -5.15
#